data_AF-A0A1F5SVX2-F1
#
_entry.id   AF-A0A1F5SVX2-F1
#
_cell.length_a   1.000
_cell.length_b   1.000
_cell.length_c   1.000
_cell.angle_alpha   90.00
_cell.angle_beta   90.00
_cell.angle_gamma   90.00
#
_symmetry.space_group_name_H-M   'P 1'
#
loop_
_entity.id
_entity.type
_entity.pdbx_description
1 polymer ?
#
loop_
_entity_poly.entity_id
_entity_poly.type
_entity_poly.pdbx_seq_one_letter_code
_entity_poly.pdbx_strand_id
1 'polypeptide(L)'
;MYYLGSPSHAFQVMRQEAIGFTNANLNKMPLGLKVLFGNDADKDGLPDVFEQAVGTAKDKIDTDGDGFSDFRELSTGYSPLEKNKKLIFDNVLTLKFKGRILLQIQGKGQAWYVYPMDQKRYFLSRPTDAFNVMRQLSLGITDKDYQALGGK
;
A
#
# COMPACT_ATOMS: atom_id res chain seq x y z
N MET A 1 -8.05 20.77 15.56
CA MET A 1 -8.16 20.56 14.10
C MET A 1 -6.74 20.47 13.56
N TYR A 2 -6.34 19.32 13.01
CA TYR A 2 -5.01 19.19 12.41
C TYR A 2 -5.06 19.76 10.99
N TYR A 3 -4.45 20.93 10.81
CA TYR A 3 -4.34 21.58 9.50
C TYR A 3 -3.23 20.89 8.71
N LEU A 4 -3.60 20.12 7.69
CA LEU A 4 -2.67 19.40 6.81
C LEU A 4 -2.10 20.36 5.76
N GLY A 5 -1.39 21.40 6.18
CA GLY A 5 -0.90 22.48 5.31
C GLY A 5 0.17 22.07 4.29
N SER A 6 0.75 20.87 4.41
CA SER A 6 1.70 20.33 3.42
C SER A 6 1.72 18.79 3.44
N PRO A 7 2.03 18.11 2.32
CA PRO A 7 2.09 16.64 2.25
C PRO A 7 3.02 16.00 3.28
N SER A 8 4.13 16.66 3.64
CA SER A 8 5.10 16.16 4.63
C SER A 8 4.53 16.14 6.06
N HIS A 9 3.89 17.22 6.49
CA HIS A 9 3.22 17.28 7.80
C HIS A 9 2.06 16.29 7.88
N ALA A 10 1.30 16.13 6.80
CA ALA A 10 0.24 15.12 6.71
C ALA A 10 0.78 13.70 6.90
N PHE A 11 1.87 13.38 6.20
CA PHE A 11 2.54 12.10 6.31
C PHE A 11 3.06 11.81 7.73
N GLN A 12 3.57 12.82 8.43
CA GLN A 12 4.05 12.67 9.80
C GLN A 12 2.93 12.32 10.77
N VAL A 13 1.79 13.04 10.71
CA VAL A 13 0.60 12.73 11.52
C VAL A 13 0.08 11.34 11.18
N MET A 14 0.01 10.99 9.89
CA MET A 14 -0.42 9.66 9.45
C MET A 14 0.44 8.54 10.05
N ARG A 15 1.77 8.72 10.16
CA ARG A 15 2.63 7.72 10.80
C ARG A 15 2.49 7.67 12.32
N GLN A 16 2.20 8.80 12.98
CA GLN A 16 1.98 8.83 14.43
C GLN A 16 0.67 8.14 14.82
N GLU A 17 -0.38 8.31 14.02
CA GLU A 17 -1.69 7.69 14.23
C GLU A 17 -1.83 6.31 13.55
N ALA A 18 -0.80 5.87 12.81
CA ALA A 18 -0.84 4.60 12.12
C ALA A 18 -0.79 3.42 13.08
N ILE A 19 -1.48 2.35 12.69
CA ILE A 19 -1.51 1.11 13.48
C ILE A 19 -0.29 0.29 13.12
N GLY A 20 0.54 -0.02 14.12
CA GLY A 20 1.67 -0.93 13.96
C GLY A 20 1.21 -2.31 13.48
N PHE A 21 1.84 -2.80 12.42
CA PHE A 21 1.49 -4.05 11.76
C PHE A 21 2.74 -4.88 11.44
N THR A 22 2.65 -6.18 11.74
CA THR A 22 3.73 -7.14 11.44
C THR A 22 3.71 -7.54 9.97
N ASN A 23 4.87 -7.98 9.45
CA ASN A 23 4.98 -8.45 8.07
C ASN A 23 4.05 -9.64 7.81
N ALA A 24 3.92 -10.54 8.79
CA ALA A 24 3.03 -11.70 8.71
C ALA A 24 1.55 -11.32 8.54
N ASN A 25 1.09 -10.25 9.20
CA ASN A 25 -0.28 -9.78 9.06
C ASN A 25 -0.48 -8.94 7.79
N LEU A 26 0.53 -8.17 7.37
CA LEU A 26 0.49 -7.44 6.10
C LEU A 26 0.46 -8.36 4.88
N ASN A 27 1.20 -9.47 4.92
CA ASN A 27 1.24 -10.45 3.81
C ASN A 27 -0.09 -11.19 3.64
N LYS A 28 -0.93 -11.21 4.67
CA LYS A 28 -2.31 -11.72 4.60
C LYS A 28 -3.30 -10.71 3.99
N MET A 29 -2.87 -9.50 3.65
CA MET A 29 -3.70 -8.50 2.99
C MET A 29 -3.30 -8.38 1.51
N PRO A 30 -4.26 -8.40 0.58
CA PRO A 30 -3.96 -8.31 -0.85
C PRO A 30 -3.40 -6.93 -1.22
N LEU A 31 -2.46 -6.90 -2.16
CA LEU A 31 -1.77 -5.69 -2.61
C LEU A 31 -2.51 -4.99 -3.76
N GLY A 32 -2.53 -3.65 -3.70
CA GLY A 32 -3.07 -2.78 -4.74
C GLY A 32 -1.97 -2.32 -5.69
N LEU A 33 -2.04 -2.74 -6.95
CA LEU A 33 -1.04 -2.44 -7.99
C LEU A 33 -1.49 -1.32 -8.96
N LYS A 34 -2.60 -0.63 -8.67
CA LYS A 34 -3.18 0.37 -9.59
C LYS A 34 -2.49 1.73 -9.55
N VAL A 35 -1.83 2.06 -8.45
CA VAL A 35 -1.28 3.39 -8.19
C VAL A 35 0.15 3.21 -7.71
N LEU A 36 1.05 2.99 -8.68
CA LEU A 36 2.47 2.79 -8.47
C LEU A 36 3.23 3.97 -9.09
N PHE A 37 4.17 4.54 -8.34
CA PHE A 37 4.97 5.68 -8.77
C PHE A 37 6.45 5.38 -8.52
N GLY A 38 7.31 5.73 -9.48
CA GLY A 38 8.75 5.58 -9.34
C GLY A 38 9.43 5.17 -10.64
N ASN A 39 10.74 4.95 -10.54
CA ASN A 39 11.52 4.29 -11.58
C ASN A 39 11.33 2.78 -11.46
N ASP A 40 11.36 2.09 -12.60
CA ASP A 40 11.25 0.63 -12.74
C ASP A 40 12.48 0.19 -13.54
N ALA A 41 13.45 -0.41 -12.85
CA ALA A 41 14.77 -0.68 -13.40
C ALA A 41 14.84 -1.96 -14.26
N ASP A 42 14.05 -2.98 -13.93
CA ASP A 42 13.98 -4.23 -14.69
C ASP A 42 12.79 -4.30 -15.66
N LYS A 43 11.88 -3.32 -15.59
CA LYS A 43 10.73 -3.12 -16.48
C LYS A 43 9.69 -4.22 -16.37
N ASP A 44 9.55 -4.82 -15.20
CA ASP A 44 8.53 -5.84 -14.94
C ASP A 44 7.13 -5.24 -14.64
N GLY A 45 7.07 -3.93 -14.39
CA GLY A 45 5.85 -3.19 -14.04
C GLY A 45 5.75 -2.79 -12.57
N LEU A 46 6.71 -3.14 -11.72
CA LEU A 46 6.85 -2.69 -10.34
C LEU A 46 7.96 -1.65 -10.23
N PRO A 47 7.70 -0.49 -9.60
CA PRO A 47 8.78 0.46 -9.33
C PRO A 47 9.76 -0.05 -8.25
N ASP A 48 11.04 0.30 -8.38
CA ASP A 48 12.13 -0.10 -7.45
C ASP A 48 11.78 0.17 -5.98
N VAL A 49 11.06 1.27 -5.71
CA VAL A 49 10.63 1.67 -4.36
C VAL A 49 9.54 0.76 -3.80
N PHE A 50 8.66 0.26 -4.67
CA PHE A 50 7.62 -0.67 -4.30
C PHE A 50 8.22 -2.06 -4.08
N GLU A 51 9.10 -2.50 -4.97
CA GLU A 51 9.85 -3.75 -4.83
C GLU A 51 10.63 -3.81 -3.52
N GLN A 52 11.32 -2.73 -3.17
CA GLN A 52 12.00 -2.61 -1.88
C GLN A 52 11.02 -2.71 -0.68
N ALA A 53 9.76 -2.32 -0.84
CA ALA A 53 8.75 -2.40 0.20
C ALA A 53 8.19 -3.82 0.38
N VAL A 54 8.06 -4.58 -0.72
CA VAL A 54 7.61 -5.99 -0.70
C VAL A 54 8.76 -6.97 -0.48
N GLY A 55 10.00 -6.54 -0.69
CA GLY A 55 11.21 -7.31 -0.47
C GLY A 55 11.77 -7.99 -1.73
N THR A 56 11.28 -7.64 -2.92
CA THR A 56 11.75 -8.18 -4.20
C THR A 56 13.01 -7.49 -4.71
N ALA A 57 13.64 -8.09 -5.71
CA ALA A 57 14.90 -7.64 -6.29
C ALA A 57 14.65 -6.69 -7.47
N LYS A 58 14.86 -5.40 -7.24
CA LYS A 58 14.68 -4.30 -8.21
C LYS A 58 15.39 -4.40 -9.56
N ASP A 59 16.28 -5.36 -9.71
CA ASP A 59 17.09 -5.56 -10.92
C ASP A 59 16.78 -6.91 -11.58
N LYS A 60 15.68 -7.56 -11.18
CA LYS A 60 15.28 -8.88 -11.65
C LYS A 60 13.77 -8.94 -11.82
N ILE A 61 13.37 -9.12 -13.09
CA ILE A 61 11.98 -9.35 -13.50
C ILE A 61 11.31 -10.49 -12.68
N ASP A 62 12.07 -11.53 -12.35
CA ASP A 62 11.63 -12.70 -11.58
C ASP A 62 12.62 -12.89 -10.41
N THR A 63 12.18 -12.53 -9.20
CA THR A 63 13.04 -12.53 -8.01
C THR A 63 13.33 -13.94 -7.53
N ASP A 64 12.33 -14.82 -7.53
CA ASP A 64 12.46 -16.17 -6.97
C ASP A 64 12.91 -17.23 -8.00
N GLY A 65 12.84 -16.92 -9.29
CA GLY A 65 13.30 -17.74 -10.40
C GLY A 65 12.36 -18.90 -10.72
N ASP A 66 11.04 -18.71 -10.60
CA ASP A 66 10.03 -19.69 -10.95
C ASP A 66 9.42 -19.53 -12.36
N GLY A 67 9.83 -18.49 -13.08
CA GLY A 67 9.43 -18.20 -14.46
C GLY A 67 8.26 -17.22 -14.59
N PHE A 68 7.74 -16.69 -13.48
CA PHE A 68 6.77 -15.60 -13.46
C PHE A 68 7.43 -14.30 -12.99
N SER A 69 6.99 -13.17 -13.54
CA SER A 69 7.50 -11.88 -13.08
C SER A 69 6.88 -11.46 -11.75
N ASP A 70 7.60 -10.68 -10.95
CA ASP A 70 7.14 -10.25 -9.63
C ASP A 70 5.80 -9.50 -9.71
N PHE A 71 5.62 -8.62 -10.70
CA PHE A 71 4.34 -7.97 -10.98
C PHE A 71 3.21 -8.99 -11.20
N ARG A 72 3.47 -10.01 -12.03
CA ARG A 72 2.48 -11.01 -12.42
C ARG A 72 2.08 -11.85 -11.22
N GLU A 73 3.03 -12.25 -10.40
CA GLU A 73 2.76 -13.00 -9.17
C GLU A 73 1.90 -12.18 -8.20
N LEU A 74 2.27 -10.93 -7.92
CA LEU A 74 1.50 -10.07 -7.03
C LEU A 74 0.08 -9.80 -7.56
N SER A 75 -0.09 -9.67 -8.87
CA SER A 75 -1.39 -9.46 -9.49
C SER A 75 -2.29 -10.71 -9.43
N THR A 76 -1.69 -11.90 -9.43
CA THR A 76 -2.37 -13.19 -9.39
C THR A 76 -2.47 -13.79 -7.98
N GLY A 77 -1.85 -13.15 -6.99
CA GLY A 77 -1.86 -13.57 -5.58
C GLY A 77 -0.83 -14.66 -5.26
N TYR A 78 0.28 -14.69 -5.98
CA TYR A 78 1.46 -15.51 -5.71
C TYR A 78 2.55 -14.70 -5.01
N SER A 79 3.54 -15.39 -4.47
CA SER A 79 4.58 -14.84 -3.62
C SER A 79 5.89 -14.70 -4.40
N PRO A 80 6.38 -13.49 -4.68
CA PRO A 80 7.58 -13.26 -5.50
C PRO A 80 8.91 -13.59 -4.81
N LEU A 81 8.84 -14.23 -3.64
CA LEU A 81 10.00 -14.63 -2.85
C LEU A 81 10.06 -16.15 -2.68
N GLU A 82 9.00 -16.86 -3.06
CA GLU A 82 8.85 -18.29 -2.79
C GLU A 82 8.18 -18.99 -3.98
N LYS A 83 8.97 -19.80 -4.68
CA LYS A 83 8.59 -20.46 -5.92
C LYS A 83 7.22 -21.13 -5.84
N ASN A 84 6.34 -20.81 -6.79
CA ASN A 84 4.99 -21.37 -6.92
C ASN A 84 4.12 -21.26 -5.65
N LYS A 85 4.43 -20.34 -4.73
CA LYS A 85 3.68 -20.22 -3.48
C LYS A 85 2.52 -19.24 -3.63
N LYS A 86 1.30 -19.75 -3.45
CA LYS A 86 0.09 -18.92 -3.40
C LYS A 86 -0.04 -18.23 -2.04
N LEU A 87 -0.28 -16.92 -2.07
CA LEU A 87 -0.56 -16.13 -0.86
C LEU A 87 -1.96 -16.46 -0.32
N ILE A 88 -2.04 -16.59 1.00
CA ILE A 88 -3.31 -16.81 1.71
C ILE A 88 -3.76 -15.47 2.29
N PHE A 89 -4.85 -14.93 1.77
CA PHE A 89 -5.43 -13.67 2.22
C PHE A 89 -6.45 -13.88 3.33
N ASP A 90 -6.38 -13.03 4.35
CA ASP A 90 -7.34 -12.96 5.45
C ASP A 90 -8.30 -11.80 5.22
N ASN A 91 -9.47 -12.12 4.68
CA ASN A 91 -10.51 -11.14 4.40
C ASN A 91 -11.07 -10.50 5.68
N VAL A 92 -11.14 -11.24 6.79
CA VAL A 92 -11.65 -10.71 8.07
C VAL A 92 -10.70 -9.66 8.61
N LEU A 93 -9.40 -9.95 8.58
CA LEU A 93 -8.36 -9.00 8.95
C LEU A 93 -8.41 -7.77 8.05
N THR A 94 -8.48 -7.96 6.74
CA THR A 94 -8.54 -6.86 5.78
C THR A 94 -9.76 -5.96 6.01
N LEU A 95 -10.94 -6.54 6.23
CA LEU A 95 -12.18 -5.82 6.54
C LEU A 95 -12.11 -5.06 7.87
N LYS A 96 -11.41 -5.60 8.88
CA LYS A 96 -11.21 -4.94 10.18
C LYS A 96 -10.40 -3.65 10.05
N PHE A 97 -9.47 -3.60 9.09
CA PHE A 97 -8.53 -2.48 8.92
C PHE A 97 -8.79 -1.63 7.67
N LYS A 98 -9.90 -1.85 6.96
CA LYS A 98 -10.29 -1.01 5.82
C LYS A 98 -10.41 0.46 6.22
N GLY A 99 -9.91 1.34 5.35
CA GLY A 99 -9.87 2.79 5.57
C GLY A 99 -8.78 3.25 6.53
N ARG A 100 -7.95 2.34 7.06
CA ARG A 100 -6.87 2.69 7.98
C ARG A 100 -5.52 2.74 7.29
N ILE A 101 -4.62 3.50 7.90
CA ILE A 101 -3.20 3.54 7.57
C ILE A 101 -2.48 2.59 8.53
N LEU A 102 -1.73 1.65 7.96
CA LEU A 102 -0.95 0.65 8.66
C LEU A 102 0.52 1.00 8.53
N LEU A 103 1.26 0.89 9.63
CA LEU A 103 2.70 1.10 9.66
C LEU A 103 3.40 -0.24 9.84
N GLN A 104 4.27 -0.59 8.91
CA GLN A 104 5.07 -1.81 8.99
C GLN A 104 6.18 -1.64 10.03
N ILE A 105 6.04 -2.33 11.16
CA ILE A 105 6.98 -2.18 12.30
C ILE A 105 8.23 -3.07 12.21
N GLN A 106 8.19 -4.12 11.39
CA GLN A 106 9.31 -5.06 11.17
C GLN A 106 10.08 -4.75 9.88
N GLY A 107 9.92 -3.53 9.35
CA GLY A 107 10.51 -3.09 8.09
C GLY A 107 11.21 -1.75 8.24
N LYS A 108 11.32 -1.02 7.12
CA LYS A 108 11.91 0.33 7.05
C LYS A 108 10.90 1.42 7.43
N GLY A 109 9.85 1.10 8.17
CA GLY A 109 8.77 2.02 8.50
C GLY A 109 7.86 2.35 7.31
N GLN A 110 7.66 1.39 6.41
CA GLN A 110 6.74 1.52 5.28
C GLN A 110 5.31 1.77 5.78
N ALA A 111 4.60 2.71 5.15
CA ALA A 111 3.18 2.96 5.41
C ALA A 111 2.32 2.36 4.30
N TRP A 112 1.14 1.88 4.67
CA TRP A 112 0.20 1.20 3.78
C TRP A 112 -1.21 1.71 4.05
N TYR A 113 -2.00 1.98 3.01
CA TYR A 113 -3.40 2.35 3.13
C TYR A 113 -4.30 1.22 2.67
N VAL A 114 -5.21 0.74 3.53
CA VAL A 114 -6.18 -0.30 3.14
C VAL A 114 -7.39 0.36 2.51
N TYR A 115 -7.54 0.25 1.19
CA TYR A 115 -8.60 0.92 0.46
C TYR A 115 -9.96 0.21 0.65
N PRO A 116 -11.02 0.90 1.09
CA PRO A 116 -12.30 0.25 1.39
C PRO A 116 -13.03 -0.37 0.21
N MET A 117 -12.84 0.14 -1.03
CA MET A 117 -13.64 -0.30 -2.18
C MET A 117 -13.20 -1.63 -2.75
N ASP A 118 -11.89 -1.89 -2.80
CA ASP A 118 -11.33 -3.14 -3.33
C ASP A 118 -10.67 -4.01 -2.26
N GLN A 119 -10.63 -3.54 -1.02
CA GLN A 119 -10.05 -4.25 0.13
C GLN A 119 -8.56 -4.55 -0.08
N LYS A 120 -7.86 -3.76 -0.89
CA LYS A 120 -6.41 -3.92 -1.11
C LYS A 120 -5.61 -2.88 -0.34
N ARG A 121 -4.39 -3.25 0.06
CA ARG A 121 -3.45 -2.31 0.65
C ARG A 121 -2.58 -1.66 -0.42
N TYR A 122 -2.48 -0.34 -0.36
CA TYR A 122 -1.70 0.49 -1.27
C TYR A 122 -0.49 1.03 -0.55
N PHE A 123 0.67 0.96 -1.21
CA PHE A 123 1.93 1.41 -0.62
C PHE A 123 2.00 2.95 -0.59
N LEU A 124 2.30 3.52 0.57
CA LEU A 124 2.51 4.94 0.77
C LEU A 124 4.02 5.21 0.86
N SER A 125 4.66 5.32 -0.31
CA SER A 125 6.12 5.44 -0.41
C SER A 125 6.66 6.76 0.15
N ARG A 126 6.47 7.86 -0.59
CA ARG A 126 6.90 9.21 -0.21
C ARG A 126 5.69 10.10 0.05
N PRO A 127 5.83 11.24 0.76
CA PRO A 127 4.70 12.14 1.02
C PRO A 127 3.91 12.53 -0.22
N THR A 128 4.59 12.81 -1.36
CA THR A 128 3.93 13.15 -2.63
C THR A 128 3.17 11.96 -3.22
N ASP A 129 3.79 10.78 -3.23
CA ASP A 129 3.17 9.55 -3.76
C ASP A 129 1.98 9.14 -2.89
N ALA A 130 2.13 9.21 -1.57
CA ALA A 130 1.08 8.97 -0.58
C ALA A 130 -0.08 9.96 -0.75
N PHE A 131 0.20 11.25 -0.96
CA PHE A 131 -0.83 12.24 -1.25
C PHE A 131 -1.58 11.92 -2.54
N ASN A 132 -0.88 11.49 -3.59
CA ASN A 132 -1.50 11.09 -4.86
C ASN A 132 -2.36 9.83 -4.71
N VAL A 133 -1.87 8.81 -4.01
CA VAL A 133 -2.64 7.60 -3.65
C VAL A 133 -3.90 7.99 -2.90
N MET A 134 -3.76 8.81 -1.85
CA MET A 134 -4.90 9.28 -1.07
C MET A 134 -5.85 10.10 -1.92
N ARG A 135 -5.38 10.99 -2.80
CA ARG A 135 -6.23 11.80 -3.67
C ARG A 135 -7.00 10.95 -4.69
N GLN A 136 -6.35 9.94 -5.27
CA GLN A 136 -6.94 9.07 -6.29
C GLN A 136 -7.87 8.01 -5.70
N LEU A 137 -7.59 7.56 -4.48
CA LEU A 137 -8.40 6.58 -3.73
C LEU A 137 -9.28 7.23 -2.66
N SER A 138 -9.32 8.56 -2.60
CA SER A 138 -10.29 9.27 -1.77
C SER A 138 -11.65 9.09 -2.41
N LEU A 139 -12.61 8.62 -1.63
CA LEU A 139 -14.00 8.53 -2.05
C LEU A 139 -14.63 9.90 -2.32
N GLY A 140 -13.90 10.98 -2.01
CA GLY A 140 -14.45 12.32 -1.88
C GLY A 140 -15.41 12.37 -0.70
N ILE A 141 -15.68 13.58 -0.26
CA ILE A 141 -16.88 13.86 0.51
C ILE A 141 -17.58 14.98 -0.25
N THR A 142 -18.87 14.83 -0.54
CA THR A 142 -19.60 15.93 -1.16
C THR A 142 -19.74 17.07 -0.14
N ASP A 143 -19.87 18.33 -0.58
CA ASP A 143 -20.11 19.45 0.35
C ASP A 143 -21.32 19.20 1.26
N LYS A 144 -22.30 18.45 0.75
CA LYS A 144 -23.49 18.03 1.49
C LYS A 144 -23.16 17.06 2.62
N ASP A 145 -22.31 16.07 2.36
CA ASP A 145 -21.86 15.12 3.37
C ASP A 145 -20.90 15.79 4.37
N TYR A 146 -20.11 16.78 3.92
CA TYR A 146 -19.23 17.58 4.77
C TYR A 146 -20.01 18.43 5.78
N GLN A 147 -21.06 19.12 5.33
CA GLN A 147 -21.96 19.87 6.21
C GLN A 147 -22.72 18.95 7.17
N ALA A 148 -23.10 17.75 6.74
CA ALA A 148 -23.76 16.77 7.59
C ALA A 148 -22.87 16.25 8.74
N LEU A 149 -21.54 16.32 8.59
CA LEU A 149 -20.57 16.00 9.64
C LEU A 149 -20.23 17.19 10.56
N GLY A 150 -20.95 18.31 10.44
CA GLY A 150 -20.72 19.51 11.24
C GLY A 150 -19.54 20.35 10.76
N GLY A 151 -19.15 20.21 9.49
CA GLY A 151 -18.25 21.14 8.83
C GLY A 151 -18.83 22.55 8.86
N LYS A 152 -18.09 23.50 9.43
CA LYS A 152 -18.42 24.93 9.42
C LYS A 152 -17.76 25.62 8.24
#